data_AF-A0A9W4T2F9-F1
#
_entry.id   AF-A0A9W4T2F9-F1
#
_cell.length_a   1.000
_cell.length_b   1.000
_cell.length_c   1.000
_cell.angle_alpha   90.00
_cell.angle_beta   90.00
_cell.angle_gamma   90.00
#
_symmetry.space_group_name_H-M   'P 1'
#
loop_
_entity.id
_entity.type
_entity.pdbx_description
1 polymer ?
#
loop_
_entity_poly.entity_id
_entity_poly.type
_entity_poly.pdbx_seq_one_letter_code
_entity_poly.pdbx_strand_id
1 'polypeptide(L)'
;MDVMKKLHDQVNAYLKIKSETSYLKMAYKEVLFPICFTGKNKYFGVGHEDVINFKPKNLFMKGIDIVKQDKSQLLKFIGEKIMREAMDINNMSTIDKIVKDTLREAGNKK
;
A
#
# COMPACT_ATOMS: atom_id res chain seq x y z
N MET A 1 16.28 8.26 -2.58
CA MET A 1 16.29 7.20 -3.62
C MET A 1 17.64 6.53 -3.80
N ASP A 2 18.76 7.19 -3.49
CA ASP A 2 20.11 6.62 -3.66
C ASP A 2 20.31 5.25 -3.00
N VAL A 3 19.71 5.02 -1.83
CA VAL A 3 19.73 3.71 -1.17
C VAL A 3 19.09 2.63 -2.04
N MET A 4 17.93 2.92 -2.64
CA MET A 4 17.24 1.98 -3.54
C MET A 4 18.00 1.77 -4.83
N LYS A 5 18.63 2.82 -5.37
CA LYS A 5 19.51 2.72 -6.53
C LYS A 5 20.72 1.81 -6.25
N LYS A 6 21.38 1.99 -5.10
CA LYS A 6 22.49 1.12 -4.68
C LYS A 6 22.06 -0.33 -4.56
N LEU A 7 20.91 -0.59 -3.94
CA LEU A 7 20.36 -1.94 -3.81
C LEU A 7 20.04 -2.54 -5.20
N HIS A 8 19.41 -1.77 -6.08
CA HIS A 8 19.14 -2.16 -7.47
C HIS A 8 20.42 -2.58 -8.20
N ASP A 9 21.48 -1.77 -8.10
CA ASP A 9 22.75 -2.04 -8.78
C ASP A 9 23.44 -3.29 -8.20
N GLN A 10 23.40 -3.47 -6.88
CA GLN A 10 23.91 -4.66 -6.20
C GLN A 10 23.17 -5.94 -6.61
N VAL A 11 21.83 -5.89 -6.65
CA VAL A 11 21.01 -7.03 -7.06
C VAL A 11 21.27 -7.38 -8.52
N ASN A 12 21.35 -6.39 -9.41
CA ASN A 12 21.63 -6.63 -10.82
C ASN A 12 23.04 -7.15 -11.07
N ALA A 13 24.04 -6.69 -10.30
CA ALA A 13 25.39 -7.25 -10.34
C ALA A 13 25.39 -8.72 -9.91
N TYR A 14 24.67 -9.06 -8.84
CA TYR A 14 24.51 -10.44 -8.37
C TYR A 14 23.82 -11.33 -9.41
N LEU A 15 22.70 -10.87 -9.99
CA LEU A 15 21.95 -11.60 -11.02
C LEU A 15 22.80 -11.85 -12.26
N LYS A 16 23.59 -10.86 -12.69
CA LYS A 16 24.52 -11.01 -13.81
C LYS A 16 25.58 -12.09 -13.55
N ILE A 17 26.17 -12.10 -12.36
CA ILE A 17 27.15 -13.12 -11.97
C ILE A 17 26.49 -14.50 -11.93
N LYS A 18 25.28 -14.61 -11.38
CA LYS A 18 24.62 -15.91 -11.17
C LYS A 18 24.05 -16.52 -12.45
N SER A 19 23.58 -15.68 -13.38
CA SER A 19 22.97 -16.12 -14.63
C SER A 19 23.94 -16.12 -15.82
N GLU A 20 25.17 -15.65 -15.62
CA GLU A 20 26.21 -15.45 -16.66
C GLU A 20 25.77 -14.54 -17.82
N THR A 21 24.58 -13.94 -17.73
CA THR A 21 23.99 -13.10 -18.77
C THR A 21 23.44 -11.82 -18.15
N SER A 22 23.09 -10.85 -18.99
CA SER A 22 22.42 -9.63 -18.55
C SER A 22 20.93 -9.60 -18.90
N TYR A 23 20.34 -10.75 -19.26
CA TYR A 23 18.93 -10.82 -19.61
C TYR A 23 18.02 -10.68 -18.38
N LEU A 24 18.43 -11.25 -17.24
CA LEU A 24 17.69 -11.13 -15.99
C LEU A 24 18.13 -9.87 -15.22
N LYS A 25 17.21 -8.91 -15.08
CA LYS A 25 17.42 -7.68 -14.31
C LYS A 25 16.19 -7.37 -13.46
N MET A 26 16.43 -6.82 -12.28
CA MET A 26 15.42 -6.21 -11.43
C MET A 26 15.35 -4.71 -11.75
N ALA A 27 14.15 -4.21 -12.07
CA ALA A 27 13.89 -2.79 -12.16
C ALA A 27 13.26 -2.29 -10.86
N TYR A 28 13.65 -1.09 -10.42
CA TYR A 28 12.92 -0.41 -9.36
C TYR A 28 11.53 0.00 -9.87
N LYS A 29 10.50 -0.14 -9.02
CA LYS A 29 9.13 0.24 -9.35
C LYS A 29 8.56 1.19 -8.30
N GLU A 30 8.39 0.70 -7.08
CA GLU A 30 7.74 1.45 -6.01
C GLU A 30 8.11 0.87 -4.64
N VAL A 31 8.03 1.71 -3.62
CA VAL A 31 8.10 1.35 -2.20
C VAL A 31 6.76 1.64 -1.56
N LEU A 32 6.24 0.71 -0.77
CA LEU A 32 4.98 0.90 -0.05
C LEU A 32 5.27 1.20 1.41
N PHE A 33 4.94 2.41 1.88
CA PHE A 33 5.04 2.77 3.28
C PHE A 33 4.13 3.97 3.64
N PRO A 34 3.24 3.86 4.65
CA PRO A 34 2.86 2.66 5.39
C PRO A 34 2.20 1.58 4.50
N ILE A 35 2.16 0.34 4.98
CA ILE A 35 1.55 -0.80 4.28
C ILE A 35 0.83 -1.73 5.26
N CYS A 36 -0.32 -2.27 4.83
CA CYS A 36 -1.07 -3.29 5.53
C CYS A 36 -1.27 -4.53 4.65
N PHE A 37 -0.86 -5.69 5.16
CA PHE A 37 -1.10 -7.00 4.54
C PHE A 37 -2.29 -7.67 5.21
N THR A 38 -3.34 -7.96 4.44
CA THR A 38 -4.56 -8.61 4.92
C THR A 38 -4.68 -10.07 4.49
N GLY A 39 -3.82 -10.50 3.56
CA GLY A 39 -3.72 -11.88 3.13
C GLY A 39 -2.83 -12.04 1.90
N LYS A 40 -2.69 -13.28 1.41
CA LYS A 40 -1.95 -13.56 0.18
C LYS A 40 -2.56 -12.77 -0.98
N ASN A 41 -1.74 -11.95 -1.65
CA ASN A 41 -2.16 -11.05 -2.72
C ASN A 41 -3.20 -9.98 -2.31
N LYS A 42 -3.41 -9.76 -1.01
CA LYS A 42 -4.34 -8.76 -0.48
C LYS A 42 -3.58 -7.78 0.42
N TYR A 43 -3.34 -6.58 -0.08
CA TYR A 43 -2.66 -5.52 0.67
C TYR A 43 -2.99 -4.14 0.12
N PHE A 44 -2.80 -3.14 0.96
CA PHE A 44 -2.92 -1.74 0.57
C PHE A 44 -1.85 -0.92 1.29
N GLY A 45 -1.49 0.23 0.71
CA GLY A 45 -0.40 1.04 1.20
C GLY A 45 -0.32 2.40 0.52
N VAL A 46 0.68 3.18 0.94
CA VAL A 46 1.05 4.42 0.27
C VAL A 46 2.24 4.14 -0.65
N GLY A 47 2.05 4.38 -1.95
CA GLY A 47 3.09 4.20 -2.95
C GLY A 47 4.07 5.36 -3.00
N HIS A 48 5.36 5.04 -3.00
CA HIS A 48 6.46 5.94 -3.25
C HIS A 48 7.24 5.41 -4.45
N GLU A 49 7.06 6.05 -5.60
CA GLU A 49 7.80 5.74 -6.81
C GLU A 49 9.11 6.53 -6.77
N ASP A 50 9.15 7.68 -7.42
CA ASP A 50 10.32 8.56 -7.43
C ASP A 50 10.30 9.60 -6.30
N VAL A 51 9.10 9.98 -5.84
CA VAL A 51 8.93 11.00 -4.81
C VAL A 51 8.28 10.40 -3.58
N ILE A 52 8.84 10.74 -2.41
CA ILE A 52 8.25 10.38 -1.12
C ILE A 52 6.99 11.22 -0.92
N ASN A 53 5.83 10.61 -1.12
CA ASN A 53 4.53 11.26 -0.97
C ASN A 53 3.67 10.54 0.07
N PHE A 54 3.61 11.09 1.29
CA PHE A 54 2.77 10.56 2.37
C PHE A 54 1.29 10.95 2.27
N LYS A 55 0.93 11.81 1.32
CA LYS A 55 -0.45 12.25 1.10
C LYS A 55 -0.85 11.99 -0.36
N PRO A 56 -0.82 10.73 -0.81
CA PRO A 56 -1.20 10.43 -2.17
C PRO A 56 -2.70 10.66 -2.36
N LYS A 57 -3.10 11.04 -3.58
CA LYS A 57 -4.51 11.17 -3.94
C LYS A 57 -5.24 9.83 -3.79
N ASN A 58 -4.59 8.77 -4.28
CA ASN A 58 -5.09 7.40 -4.26
C ASN A 58 -4.13 6.48 -3.50
N LEU A 59 -4.67 5.59 -2.69
CA LEU A 59 -3.87 4.53 -2.06
C LEU A 59 -3.53 3.43 -3.07
N PHE A 60 -2.38 2.80 -2.87
CA PHE A 60 -2.05 1.56 -3.54
C PHE A 60 -2.93 0.45 -2.96
N MET A 61 -3.59 -0.34 -3.81
CA MET A 61 -4.44 -1.45 -3.39
C MET A 61 -4.24 -2.64 -4.32
N LYS A 62 -4.01 -3.83 -3.76
CA LYS A 62 -3.97 -5.09 -4.49
C LYS A 62 -4.89 -6.10 -3.84
N GLY A 63 -5.80 -6.66 -4.62
CA GLY A 63 -6.67 -7.76 -4.18
C GLY A 63 -7.63 -7.44 -3.04
N ILE A 64 -7.82 -6.17 -2.68
CA ILE A 64 -8.77 -5.75 -1.64
C ILE A 64 -10.20 -5.84 -2.19
N ASP A 65 -11.05 -6.62 -1.52
CA ASP A 65 -12.42 -6.90 -1.99
C ASP A 65 -13.36 -5.69 -1.89
N ILE A 66 -13.04 -4.72 -1.03
CA ILE A 66 -13.86 -3.53 -0.79
C ILE A 66 -13.88 -2.60 -2.01
N VAL A 67 -12.83 -2.64 -2.84
CA VAL A 67 -12.67 -1.78 -4.03
C VAL A 67 -13.35 -2.35 -5.28
N LYS A 68 -13.94 -3.56 -5.20
CA LYS A 68 -14.57 -4.20 -6.35
C LYS A 68 -15.91 -3.54 -6.71
N GLN A 69 -16.26 -3.58 -8.00
CA GLN A 69 -17.41 -2.85 -8.56
C GLN A 69 -18.75 -3.29 -7.95
N ASP A 70 -18.87 -4.56 -7.55
CA ASP A 70 -20.07 -5.23 -7.02
C ASP A 70 -20.44 -4.84 -5.58
N LYS A 71 -19.68 -3.95 -4.93
CA LYS A 71 -19.93 -3.57 -3.53
C LYS A 71 -20.82 -2.34 -3.39
N SER A 72 -21.59 -2.30 -2.30
CA SER A 72 -22.42 -1.15 -1.94
C SER A 72 -21.57 0.10 -1.77
N GLN A 73 -22.15 1.27 -2.09
CA GLN A 73 -21.45 2.56 -1.94
C GLN A 73 -21.05 2.82 -0.49
N LEU A 74 -21.89 2.41 0.46
CA LEU A 74 -21.58 2.50 1.88
C LEU A 74 -20.34 1.69 2.26
N LEU A 75 -20.21 0.45 1.76
CA LEU A 75 -19.05 -0.39 2.05
C LEU A 75 -17.77 0.20 1.45
N LYS A 76 -17.84 0.72 0.22
CA LYS A 76 -16.72 1.43 -0.42
C LYS A 76 -16.28 2.63 0.40
N PHE A 77 -17.23 3.47 0.82
CA PHE A 77 -16.96 4.64 1.64
C PHE A 77 -16.31 4.27 2.99
N ILE A 78 -16.89 3.31 3.71
CA ILE A 78 -16.36 2.85 5.01
C ILE A 78 -14.95 2.28 4.84
N GLY A 79 -14.75 1.39 3.86
CA GLY A 79 -13.45 0.79 3.62
C GLY A 79 -12.39 1.80 3.21
N GLU A 80 -12.72 2.74 2.32
CA GLU A 80 -11.78 3.78 1.89
C GLU A 80 -11.38 4.68 3.08
N LYS A 81 -12.33 5.03 3.94
CA LYS A 81 -12.05 5.80 5.16
C LYS A 81 -11.10 5.05 6.11
N ILE A 82 -11.40 3.79 6.41
CA ILE A 82 -10.55 2.94 7.27
C ILE A 82 -9.13 2.85 6.68
N MET A 83 -9.01 2.57 5.37
CA MET A 83 -7.71 2.46 4.72
C MET A 83 -6.93 3.77 4.77
N ARG A 84 -7.58 4.92 4.54
CA ARG A 84 -6.92 6.23 4.58
C ARG A 84 -6.41 6.57 5.97
N GLU A 85 -7.22 6.36 6.99
CA GLU A 85 -6.83 6.63 8.38
C GLU A 85 -5.71 5.70 8.86
N ALA A 86 -5.80 4.42 8.49
CA ALA A 86 -4.76 3.44 8.79
C ALA A 86 -3.39 3.77 8.16
N MET A 87 -3.41 4.42 6.99
CA MET A 87 -2.21 4.73 6.20
C MET A 87 -1.62 6.12 6.50
N ASP A 88 -2.22 6.90 7.40
CA ASP A 88 -1.61 8.16 7.83
C ASP A 88 -0.29 7.87 8.57
N ILE A 89 0.78 8.57 8.21
CA ILE A 89 2.10 8.40 8.82
C ILE A 89 2.11 8.72 10.32
N ASN A 90 1.19 9.58 10.78
CA ASN A 90 1.04 9.97 12.18
C ASN A 90 -0.05 9.16 12.88
N ASN A 91 -0.61 8.14 12.24
CA ASN A 91 -1.61 7.30 12.86
C ASN A 91 -1.01 6.52 14.04
N MET A 92 -1.53 6.79 15.23
CA MET A 92 -1.19 6.07 16.47
C MET A 92 -2.27 5.06 16.87
N SER A 93 -3.40 5.02 16.16
CA SER A 93 -4.52 4.13 16.43
C SER A 93 -4.30 2.76 15.80
N THR A 94 -4.72 1.72 16.52
CA THR A 94 -4.78 0.37 15.95
C THR A 94 -5.87 0.28 14.88
N ILE A 95 -5.72 -0.65 13.94
CA ILE A 95 -6.74 -0.90 12.91
C ILE A 95 -8.11 -1.24 13.53
N ASP A 96 -8.13 -2.05 14.60
CA ASP A 96 -9.37 -2.40 15.31
C ASP A 96 -10.11 -1.16 15.82
N LYS A 97 -9.38 -0.18 16.37
CA LYS A 97 -9.97 1.07 16.85
C LYS A 97 -10.54 1.90 15.70
N ILE A 98 -9.78 2.08 14.62
CA ILE A 98 -10.21 2.81 13.42
C ILE A 98 -11.50 2.21 12.84
N VAL A 99 -11.57 0.88 12.75
CA VAL A 99 -12.75 0.16 12.28
C VAL A 99 -13.95 0.44 13.17
N LYS A 100 -13.82 0.29 14.49
CA LYS A 100 -14.90 0.54 15.45
C LYS A 100 -15.41 1.98 15.41
N ASP A 101 -14.49 2.94 15.37
CA ASP A 101 -14.82 4.37 15.35
C ASP A 101 -15.52 4.74 14.02
N THR A 102 -15.03 4.22 12.90
CA THR A 102 -15.67 4.43 11.59
C THR A 102 -17.09 3.85 11.53
N LEU A 103 -17.30 2.64 12.07
CA LEU A 103 -18.63 2.01 12.08
C LEU A 103 -19.61 2.77 12.99
N ARG A 104 -19.15 3.26 14.14
CA ARG A 104 -19.96 4.11 15.04
C ARG A 104 -20.39 5.40 14.35
N GLU A 105 -19.49 6.07 13.66
CA GLU A 105 -19.83 7.30 12.90
C GLU A 105 -20.84 7.02 11.79
N ALA A 106 -20.66 5.92 11.04
CA ALA A 106 -21.57 5.54 9.97
C ALA A 106 -22.99 5.24 10.48
N GLY A 107 -23.12 4.65 11.67
CA GLY A 107 -24.42 4.37 12.30
C GLY A 107 -25.12 5.59 12.92
N ASN A 108 -24.36 6.64 13.26
CA ASN A 108 -24.89 7.85 13.90
C ASN A 108 -25.32 8.94 12.90
N LYS A 109 -24.97 8.81 11.61
CA LYS A 109 -25.52 9.63 10.54
C LYS A 109 -26.98 9.22 10.27
N LYS A 110 -27.89 9.72 11.11
CA LYS A 110 -29.32 9.79 10.80
C LYS A 110 -29.62 10.95 9.86
#